data_AF-A0A562UAL1-F1
#
_entry.id   AF-A0A562UAL1-F1
#
_cell.length_a   1.000
_cell.length_b   1.000
_cell.length_c   1.000
_cell.angle_alpha   90.00
_cell.angle_beta   90.00
_cell.angle_gamma   90.00
#
_symmetry.space_group_name_H-M   'P 1'
#
loop_
_entity.id
_entity.type
_entity.pdbx_description
1 polymer ?
#
loop_
_entity_poly.entity_id
_entity_poly.type
_entity_poly.pdbx_seq_one_letter_code
_entity_poly.pdbx_strand_id
1 'polypeptide(L)'
;MKRFIAILFVCFFMLMYKANAQKNLVTNGGFEDDDLYGWNNNGAKQTPWAFKSGKNACAVIATGTDKWIGIDQIVHIPKKVQSIEFSAWVKTNNVVKGKDDWDGAVFTVVFLDARDKELGEGINIIRLTGDQDWTQANKIIQIPEKAYSFKILFALGNASGTLLVDDVSAKAIN
;
A
#
# COMPACT_ATOMS: atom_id res chain seq x y z
N MET A 1 -43.23 42.54 25.94
CA MET A 1 -42.91 42.33 24.50
C MET A 1 -41.41 42.50 24.32
N LYS A 2 -40.74 41.46 23.80
CA LYS A 2 -39.60 41.48 22.83
C LYS A 2 -38.33 42.27 23.23
N ARG A 3 -37.09 41.75 23.25
CA ARG A 3 -36.42 40.51 22.78
C ARG A 3 -35.00 40.48 23.40
N PHE A 4 -34.51 39.27 23.71
CA PHE A 4 -33.12 38.75 23.56
C PHE A 4 -31.94 39.71 23.83
N ILE A 5 -30.95 39.34 24.65
CA ILE A 5 -29.86 38.44 24.26
C ILE A 5 -29.25 37.83 25.54
N ALA A 6 -29.42 36.51 25.73
CA ALA A 6 -28.55 35.73 26.58
C ALA A 6 -27.32 35.38 25.73
N ILE A 7 -26.16 35.95 26.04
CA ILE A 7 -24.89 35.55 25.42
C ILE A 7 -24.56 34.17 25.97
N LEU A 8 -24.94 33.17 25.18
CA LEU A 8 -24.59 31.78 25.33
C LEU A 8 -23.07 31.64 25.10
N PHE A 9 -22.27 31.75 26.17
CA PHE A 9 -20.86 31.37 26.15
C PHE A 9 -20.77 29.82 26.18
N VAL A 10 -21.27 29.17 25.11
CA VAL A 10 -20.89 27.79 24.83
C VAL A 10 -19.49 27.89 24.26
N CYS A 11 -18.50 27.78 25.17
CA CYS A 11 -17.13 27.42 24.82
C CYS A 11 -17.21 26.13 24.03
N PHE A 12 -17.15 26.27 22.71
CA PHE A 12 -16.84 25.20 21.78
C PHE A 12 -15.40 24.77 22.11
N PHE A 13 -15.25 23.91 23.12
CA PHE A 13 -14.03 23.15 23.33
C PHE A 13 -13.97 22.19 22.14
N MET A 14 -13.50 22.73 21.02
CA MET A 14 -13.12 21.96 19.85
C MET A 14 -12.03 21.03 20.36
N LEU A 15 -12.41 19.79 20.68
CA LEU A 15 -11.50 18.69 20.93
C LEU A 15 -10.63 18.60 19.67
N MET A 16 -9.49 19.28 19.71
CA MET A 16 -8.38 18.96 18.85
C MET A 16 -7.93 17.57 19.26
N TYR A 17 -8.63 16.57 18.71
CA TYR A 17 -8.02 15.28 18.51
C TYR A 17 -6.79 15.56 17.66
N LYS A 18 -5.62 15.62 18.31
CA LYS A 18 -4.38 15.36 17.60
C LYS A 18 -4.53 13.92 17.11
N ALA A 19 -5.06 13.77 15.90
CA ALA A 19 -4.84 12.58 15.11
C ALA A 19 -3.32 12.49 15.00
N ASN A 20 -2.71 11.70 15.88
CA ASN A 20 -1.30 11.41 15.78
C ASN A 20 -1.21 10.53 14.53
N ALA A 21 -0.99 11.16 13.38
CA ALA A 21 -0.85 10.45 12.12
C ALA A 21 0.34 9.53 12.30
N GLN A 22 0.05 8.26 12.50
CA GLN A 22 1.08 7.29 12.75
C GLN A 22 2.02 7.27 11.57
N LYS A 23 3.32 7.41 11.87
CA LYS A 23 4.36 7.44 10.84
C LYS A 23 4.23 6.18 9.98
N ASN A 24 4.14 6.40 8.68
CA ASN A 24 4.22 5.32 7.70
C ASN A 24 5.60 4.67 7.78
N LEU A 25 5.65 3.34 7.89
CA LEU A 25 6.89 2.58 7.90
C LEU A 25 7.50 2.46 6.50
N VAL A 26 6.68 2.60 5.45
CA VAL A 26 7.10 2.56 4.05
C VAL A 26 7.77 3.88 3.67
N THR A 27 8.91 3.80 3.02
CA THR A 27 9.59 4.95 2.41
C THR A 27 8.99 5.24 1.04
N ASN A 28 8.78 6.51 0.72
CA ASN A 28 8.26 6.97 -0.56
C ASN A 28 6.98 6.21 -1.01
N GLY A 29 6.02 6.05 -0.09
CA GLY A 29 4.79 5.31 -0.35
C GLY A 29 3.82 6.00 -1.33
N GLY A 30 3.90 7.33 -1.44
CA GLY A 30 3.16 8.12 -2.44
C GLY A 30 3.94 8.37 -3.73
N PHE A 31 5.15 7.80 -3.87
CA PHE A 31 5.98 7.95 -5.07
C PHE A 31 6.24 9.40 -5.50
N GLU A 32 6.41 10.32 -4.55
CA GLU A 32 6.64 11.76 -4.82
C GLU A 32 8.12 12.14 -4.83
N ASP A 33 8.98 11.29 -4.29
CA ASP A 33 10.44 11.47 -4.39
C ASP A 33 10.92 11.09 -5.79
N ASP A 34 12.12 11.53 -6.18
CA ASP A 34 12.66 11.26 -7.51
C ASP A 34 12.73 9.74 -7.79
N ASP A 35 12.14 9.34 -8.93
CA ASP A 35 12.01 7.95 -9.34
C ASP A 35 11.27 7.10 -8.27
N LEU A 36 11.62 5.83 -8.14
CA LEU A 36 11.06 4.90 -7.17
C LEU A 36 11.97 4.78 -5.94
N TYR A 37 12.46 5.91 -5.42
CA TYR A 37 13.41 5.94 -4.29
C TYR A 37 12.95 5.06 -3.12
N GLY A 38 13.86 4.22 -2.61
CA GLY A 38 13.58 3.31 -1.50
C GLY A 38 12.88 2.00 -1.89
N TRP A 39 12.56 1.80 -3.16
CA TRP A 39 11.94 0.59 -3.67
C TRP A 39 12.90 -0.21 -4.57
N ASN A 40 12.83 -1.54 -4.47
CA ASN A 40 13.45 -2.46 -5.41
C ASN A 40 12.55 -2.60 -6.64
N ASN A 41 13.03 -2.12 -7.79
CA ASN A 41 12.27 -2.04 -9.02
C ASN A 41 12.63 -3.18 -9.99
N ASN A 42 11.62 -3.94 -10.42
CA ASN A 42 11.72 -4.92 -11.50
C ASN A 42 10.56 -4.74 -12.51
N GLY A 43 10.60 -3.64 -13.28
CA GLY A 43 9.63 -3.37 -14.35
C GLY A 43 8.52 -2.38 -13.98
N ALA A 44 8.72 -1.63 -12.90
CA ALA A 44 7.92 -0.49 -12.52
C ALA A 44 8.55 0.84 -12.99
N LYS A 45 7.74 1.89 -13.06
CA LYS A 45 8.18 3.26 -13.34
C LYS A 45 7.31 4.26 -12.57
N GLN A 46 7.88 5.39 -12.22
CA GLN A 46 7.11 6.54 -11.75
C GLN A 46 6.32 7.15 -12.92
N THR A 47 5.10 7.63 -12.65
CA THR A 47 4.24 8.26 -13.67
C THR A 47 3.50 9.47 -13.13
N PRO A 48 3.49 10.62 -13.85
CA PRO A 48 2.68 11.79 -13.51
C PRO A 48 1.30 11.78 -14.17
N TRP A 49 0.99 10.76 -14.99
CA TRP A 49 -0.20 10.76 -15.84
C TRP A 49 -1.46 10.19 -15.18
N ALA A 50 -1.26 9.34 -14.17
CA ALA A 50 -2.33 8.69 -13.45
C ALA A 50 -1.87 8.43 -12.01
N PHE A 51 -2.28 9.31 -11.10
CA PHE A 51 -1.99 9.25 -9.68
C PHE A 51 -3.28 9.38 -8.87
N LYS A 52 -3.26 8.89 -7.63
CA LYS A 52 -4.40 8.98 -6.72
C LYS A 52 -4.31 10.26 -5.88
N SER A 53 -3.10 10.61 -5.46
CA SER A 53 -2.77 11.75 -4.60
C SER A 53 -1.46 12.39 -5.08
N GLY A 54 -1.18 13.63 -4.68
CA GLY A 54 0.09 14.28 -5.05
C GLY A 54 0.22 14.58 -6.55
N LYS A 55 1.31 14.16 -7.15
CA LYS A 55 1.69 14.40 -8.56
C LYS A 55 2.10 13.12 -9.28
N ASN A 56 2.50 12.08 -8.57
CA ASN A 56 3.11 10.89 -9.12
C ASN A 56 2.48 9.63 -8.53
N ALA A 57 2.63 8.53 -9.24
CA ALA A 57 2.33 7.18 -8.75
C ALA A 57 3.33 6.19 -9.35
N CYS A 58 3.27 4.94 -8.88
CA CYS A 58 4.01 3.83 -9.47
C CYS A 58 3.14 3.12 -10.52
N ALA A 59 3.72 2.81 -11.68
CA ALA A 59 3.11 2.01 -12.73
C ALA A 59 3.96 0.75 -13.01
N VAL A 60 3.36 -0.43 -12.85
CA VAL A 60 3.89 -1.71 -13.29
C VAL A 60 3.20 -2.09 -14.60
N ILE A 61 3.96 -2.31 -15.68
CA ILE A 61 3.39 -2.55 -17.03
C ILE A 61 3.99 -3.81 -17.65
N ALA A 62 3.14 -4.78 -17.94
CA ALA A 62 3.50 -6.04 -18.60
C ALA A 62 2.80 -6.17 -19.96
N THR A 63 3.52 -6.63 -20.97
CA THR A 63 2.98 -6.90 -22.30
C THR A 63 2.62 -8.38 -22.52
N GLY A 64 2.95 -9.26 -21.58
CA GLY A 64 2.75 -10.71 -21.68
C GLY A 64 2.52 -11.33 -20.31
N THR A 65 2.14 -12.62 -20.30
CA THR A 65 1.76 -13.38 -19.10
C THR A 65 2.84 -14.38 -18.68
N ASP A 66 4.05 -14.28 -19.23
CA ASP A 66 5.17 -15.21 -19.04
C ASP A 66 6.16 -14.78 -17.95
N LYS A 67 5.92 -13.62 -17.32
CA LYS A 67 6.86 -13.00 -16.37
C LYS A 67 6.16 -12.51 -15.12
N TRP A 68 6.97 -12.45 -14.06
CA TRP A 68 6.66 -11.74 -12.85
C TRP A 68 7.41 -10.40 -12.86
N ILE A 69 6.67 -9.31 -13.03
CA ILE A 69 7.23 -7.96 -12.95
C ILE A 69 6.55 -7.18 -11.84
N GLY A 70 7.28 -6.29 -11.19
CA GLY A 70 6.74 -5.59 -10.03
C GLY A 70 7.77 -4.73 -9.33
N ILE A 71 7.40 -4.36 -8.11
CA ILE A 71 8.18 -3.50 -7.23
C ILE A 71 7.99 -3.98 -5.79
N ASP A 72 9.06 -3.96 -5.01
CA ASP A 72 9.00 -4.33 -3.60
C ASP A 72 9.82 -3.42 -2.69
N GLN A 73 9.49 -3.44 -1.40
CA GLN A 73 10.27 -2.80 -0.35
C GLN A 73 10.31 -3.70 0.88
N ILE A 74 11.51 -3.94 1.39
CA ILE A 74 11.72 -4.60 2.68
C ILE A 74 11.84 -3.54 3.77
N VAL A 75 10.99 -3.66 4.80
CA VAL A 75 10.88 -2.70 5.89
C VAL A 75 11.08 -3.41 7.22
N HIS A 76 11.92 -2.84 8.06
CA HIS A 76 12.16 -3.35 9.41
C HIS A 76 10.94 -3.11 10.31
N ILE A 77 10.56 -4.14 11.08
CA ILE A 77 9.46 -4.04 12.03
C ILE A 77 9.96 -3.32 13.29
N PRO A 78 9.32 -2.22 13.72
CA PRO A 78 9.67 -1.59 14.98
C PRO A 78 9.44 -2.52 16.17
N LYS A 79 10.23 -2.34 17.24
CA LYS A 79 10.06 -3.13 18.47
C LYS A 79 8.67 -2.91 19.08
N LYS A 80 8.11 -3.94 19.70
CA LYS A 80 6.83 -3.95 20.44
C LYS A 80 5.58 -3.70 19.59
N VAL A 81 5.66 -3.84 18.28
CA VAL A 81 4.48 -3.84 17.39
C VAL A 81 3.86 -5.23 17.41
N GLN A 82 2.54 -5.33 17.59
CA GLN A 82 1.81 -6.60 17.58
C GLN A 82 1.15 -6.86 16.23
N SER A 83 0.65 -5.81 15.59
CA SER A 83 0.02 -5.90 14.27
C SER A 83 0.37 -4.70 13.42
N ILE A 84 0.23 -4.84 12.11
CA ILE A 84 0.45 -3.76 11.14
C ILE A 84 -0.76 -3.69 10.23
N GLU A 85 -1.28 -2.48 10.04
CA GLU A 85 -2.22 -2.18 8.97
C GLU A 85 -1.43 -1.86 7.69
N PHE A 86 -1.62 -2.69 6.68
CA PHE A 86 -1.11 -2.48 5.34
C PHE A 86 -2.21 -1.92 4.46
N SER A 87 -1.91 -0.89 3.68
CA SER A 87 -2.85 -0.35 2.70
C SER A 87 -2.15 0.28 1.49
N ALA A 88 -2.88 0.35 0.38
CA ALA A 88 -2.48 1.07 -0.81
C ALA A 88 -3.72 1.39 -1.64
N TRP A 89 -3.64 2.44 -2.45
CA TRP A 89 -4.57 2.64 -3.55
C TRP A 89 -4.01 1.93 -4.79
N VAL A 90 -4.87 1.13 -5.42
CA VAL A 90 -4.52 0.41 -6.64
C VAL A 90 -5.54 0.67 -7.73
N LYS A 91 -5.08 0.74 -8.97
CA LYS A 91 -5.91 0.85 -10.18
C LYS A 91 -5.35 -0.11 -11.22
N THR A 92 -6.21 -0.75 -11.99
CA THR A 92 -5.78 -1.64 -13.07
C THR A 92 -6.36 -1.22 -14.40
N ASN A 93 -5.56 -1.38 -15.45
CA ASN A 93 -5.98 -1.16 -16.83
C ASN A 93 -5.66 -2.41 -17.64
N ASN A 94 -6.69 -3.01 -18.22
CA ASN A 94 -6.64 -4.18 -19.11
C ASN A 94 -5.77 -5.32 -18.54
N VAL A 95 -5.92 -5.63 -17.24
CA VAL A 95 -5.13 -6.71 -16.64
C VAL A 95 -5.68 -8.06 -17.06
N VAL A 96 -4.88 -8.83 -17.81
CA VAL A 96 -5.23 -10.18 -18.24
C VAL A 96 -4.34 -11.16 -17.51
N LYS A 97 -4.95 -12.02 -16.70
CA LYS A 97 -4.23 -13.06 -15.96
C LYS A 97 -3.71 -14.15 -16.88
N GLY A 98 -2.68 -14.85 -16.40
CA GLY A 98 -2.15 -16.06 -17.01
C GLY A 98 -3.06 -17.27 -16.81
N LYS A 99 -2.44 -18.45 -16.74
CA LYS A 99 -3.15 -19.73 -16.71
C LYS A 99 -3.80 -19.98 -15.36
N ASP A 100 -3.16 -19.56 -14.28
CA ASP A 100 -3.53 -19.97 -12.94
C ASP A 100 -4.47 -18.94 -12.30
N ASP A 101 -5.32 -19.41 -11.38
CA ASP A 101 -6.24 -18.52 -10.65
C ASP A 101 -5.53 -17.54 -9.70
N TRP A 102 -4.24 -17.77 -9.45
CA TRP A 102 -3.42 -16.86 -8.68
C TRP A 102 -2.70 -15.79 -9.48
N ASP A 103 -2.75 -15.85 -10.81
CA ASP A 103 -2.16 -14.86 -11.69
C ASP A 103 -3.00 -13.57 -11.70
N GLY A 104 -2.36 -12.42 -11.92
CA GLY A 104 -3.02 -11.12 -11.98
C GLY A 104 -2.18 -9.97 -11.42
N ALA A 105 -2.83 -8.82 -11.24
CA ALA A 105 -2.26 -7.72 -10.48
C ALA A 105 -2.41 -8.01 -8.99
N VAL A 106 -1.31 -8.01 -8.23
CA VAL A 106 -1.29 -8.42 -6.83
C VAL A 106 -0.67 -7.36 -5.92
N PHE A 107 -1.23 -7.23 -4.72
CA PHE A 107 -0.58 -6.63 -3.55
C PHE A 107 -0.42 -7.74 -2.52
N THR A 108 0.82 -8.09 -2.20
CA THR A 108 1.17 -9.17 -1.27
C THR A 108 2.14 -8.68 -0.21
N VAL A 109 1.99 -9.16 1.02
CA VAL A 109 2.94 -8.94 2.12
C VAL A 109 3.58 -10.26 2.51
N VAL A 110 4.91 -10.26 2.67
CA VAL A 110 5.67 -11.42 3.14
C VAL A 110 6.44 -11.05 4.38
N PHE A 111 6.30 -11.81 5.47
CA PHE A 111 7.14 -11.61 6.67
C PHE A 111 8.45 -12.36 6.54
N LEU A 112 9.52 -11.76 7.05
CA LEU A 112 10.87 -12.30 6.98
C LEU A 112 11.46 -12.41 8.38
N ASP A 113 12.27 -13.45 8.62
CA ASP A 113 13.09 -13.56 9.81
C ASP A 113 14.35 -12.68 9.72
N ALA A 114 15.16 -12.64 10.78
CA ALA A 114 16.37 -11.81 10.82
C ALA A 114 17.50 -12.25 9.86
N ARG A 115 17.29 -13.29 9.06
CA ARG A 115 18.20 -13.80 8.01
C ARG A 115 17.55 -13.70 6.64
N ASP A 116 16.53 -12.85 6.50
CA ASP A 116 15.74 -12.63 5.28
C ASP A 116 14.99 -13.89 4.78
N LYS A 117 14.76 -14.88 5.66
CA LYS A 117 13.97 -16.06 5.31
C LYS A 117 12.48 -15.78 5.47
N GLU A 118 11.69 -16.13 4.45
CA GLU A 118 10.23 -16.02 4.49
C GLU A 118 9.61 -16.86 5.63
N LEU A 119 8.68 -16.23 6.36
CA LEU A 119 7.92 -16.81 7.46
C LEU A 119 6.52 -17.18 6.95
N GLY A 120 6.44 -18.34 6.30
CA GLY A 120 5.20 -18.83 5.69
C GLY A 120 4.96 -18.28 4.29
N GLU A 121 3.76 -18.51 3.78
CA GLU A 121 3.34 -18.01 2.46
C GLU A 121 3.04 -16.51 2.50
N GLY A 122 3.21 -15.85 1.36
CA GLY A 122 2.84 -14.45 1.20
C GLY A 122 1.34 -14.23 1.40
N ILE A 123 0.99 -13.20 2.18
CA ILE A 123 -0.38 -12.83 2.46
C ILE A 123 -0.85 -11.90 1.34
N ASN A 124 -1.69 -12.42 0.44
CA ASN A 124 -2.33 -11.59 -0.57
C ASN A 124 -3.37 -10.68 0.08
N ILE A 125 -3.24 -9.37 -0.14
CA ILE A 125 -4.18 -8.34 0.31
C ILE A 125 -5.25 -8.12 -0.74
N ILE A 126 -4.84 -8.04 -2.02
CA ILE A 126 -5.77 -8.01 -3.14
C ILE A 126 -5.14 -8.66 -4.38
N ARG A 127 -6.01 -9.23 -5.22
CA ARG A 127 -5.72 -9.68 -6.58
C ARG A 127 -6.77 -9.11 -7.51
N LEU A 128 -6.34 -8.50 -8.60
CA LEU A 128 -7.21 -7.81 -9.56
C LEU A 128 -6.94 -8.29 -10.99
N THR A 129 -8.01 -8.29 -11.78
CA THR A 129 -8.01 -8.48 -13.23
C THR A 129 -8.96 -7.48 -13.88
N GLY A 130 -8.85 -7.31 -15.20
CA GLY A 130 -9.62 -6.34 -15.97
C GLY A 130 -9.29 -4.90 -15.62
N ASP A 131 -10.26 -4.02 -15.88
CA ASP A 131 -10.21 -2.62 -15.49
C ASP A 131 -10.82 -2.43 -14.11
N GLN A 132 -10.09 -1.76 -13.22
CA GLN A 132 -10.58 -1.35 -11.91
C GLN A 132 -10.19 0.11 -11.73
N ASP A 133 -11.14 0.95 -11.32
CA ASP A 133 -10.79 2.30 -10.90
C ASP A 133 -10.05 2.25 -9.55
N TRP A 134 -9.46 3.39 -9.14
CA TRP A 134 -8.74 3.50 -7.88
C TRP A 134 -9.56 2.93 -6.72
N THR A 135 -9.06 1.82 -6.18
CA THR A 135 -9.68 1.08 -5.10
C THR A 135 -8.68 0.96 -3.96
N GLN A 136 -9.13 1.21 -2.74
CA GLN A 136 -8.28 1.07 -1.57
C GLN A 136 -8.25 -0.40 -1.14
N ALA A 137 -7.07 -1.00 -1.17
CA ALA A 137 -6.80 -2.31 -0.59
C ALA A 137 -6.23 -2.11 0.82
N ASN A 138 -6.76 -2.82 1.82
CA ASN A 138 -6.21 -2.78 3.17
C ASN A 138 -6.33 -4.14 3.89
N LYS A 139 -5.45 -4.38 4.86
CA LYS A 139 -5.51 -5.52 5.77
C LYS A 139 -4.70 -5.25 7.03
N ILE A 140 -5.27 -5.54 8.19
CA ILE A 140 -4.53 -5.63 9.45
C ILE A 140 -4.00 -7.05 9.59
N ILE A 141 -2.70 -7.19 9.84
CA ILE A 141 -2.04 -8.49 9.99
C ILE A 141 -1.30 -8.53 11.33
N GLN A 142 -1.55 -9.60 12.10
CA GLN A 142 -0.76 -9.91 13.29
C GLN A 142 0.66 -10.31 12.88
N ILE A 143 1.66 -9.73 13.53
CA ILE A 143 3.05 -10.03 13.22
C ILE A 143 3.33 -11.46 13.69
N PRO A 144 3.79 -12.37 12.79
CA PRO A 144 4.11 -13.73 13.18
C PRO A 144 5.32 -13.75 14.11
N GLU A 145 5.41 -14.78 14.95
CA GLU A 145 6.58 -14.97 15.80
C GLU A 145 7.87 -14.98 14.95
N LYS A 146 8.93 -14.37 15.49
CA LYS A 146 10.27 -14.27 14.86
C LYS A 146 10.35 -13.37 13.63
N ALA A 147 9.26 -12.71 13.23
CA ALA A 147 9.32 -11.68 12.20
C ALA A 147 10.23 -10.53 12.63
N TYR A 148 11.12 -10.17 11.73
CA TYR A 148 12.10 -9.09 11.89
C TYR A 148 11.83 -7.95 10.90
N SER A 149 11.44 -8.30 9.68
CA SER A 149 11.06 -7.37 8.62
C SER A 149 9.85 -7.91 7.86
N PHE A 150 9.28 -7.06 7.00
CA PHE A 150 8.30 -7.48 6.01
C PHE A 150 8.68 -6.94 4.63
N LYS A 151 8.32 -7.67 3.59
CA LYS A 151 8.37 -7.26 2.19
C LYS A 151 6.95 -6.90 1.74
N ILE A 152 6.74 -5.67 1.28
CA ILE A 152 5.55 -5.28 0.52
C ILE A 152 5.87 -5.46 -0.95
N LEU A 153 5.03 -6.20 -1.68
CA LEU A 153 5.19 -6.49 -3.10
C LEU A 153 3.94 -6.06 -3.87
N PHE A 154 4.14 -5.29 -4.93
CA PHE A 154 3.14 -5.07 -5.97
C PHE A 154 3.65 -5.64 -7.28
N ALA A 155 2.83 -6.44 -7.97
CA ALA A 155 3.27 -7.10 -9.19
C ALA A 155 2.14 -7.38 -10.17
N LEU A 156 2.51 -7.51 -11.45
CA LEU A 156 1.77 -8.29 -12.42
C LEU A 156 2.40 -9.69 -12.42
N GLY A 157 1.80 -10.60 -11.66
CA GLY A 157 2.26 -11.97 -11.54
C GLY A 157 1.69 -12.82 -12.67
N ASN A 158 2.54 -13.16 -13.65
CA ASN A 158 2.17 -13.89 -14.87
C ASN A 158 0.94 -13.26 -15.55
N ALA A 159 0.88 -11.93 -15.58
CA ALA A 159 -0.26 -11.18 -16.10
C ALA A 159 0.23 -10.05 -17.01
N SER A 160 -0.56 -9.70 -18.02
CA SER A 160 -0.34 -8.51 -18.84
C SER A 160 -1.23 -7.35 -18.36
N GLY A 161 -0.98 -6.15 -18.88
CA GLY A 161 -1.76 -4.95 -18.56
C GLY A 161 -0.95 -3.94 -17.75
N THR A 162 -1.65 -3.09 -17.00
CA THR A 162 -1.05 -2.08 -16.13
C THR A 162 -1.64 -2.16 -14.74
N LEU A 163 -0.77 -2.17 -13.73
CA LEU A 163 -1.11 -1.93 -12.33
C LEU A 163 -0.53 -0.58 -11.92
N LEU A 164 -1.39 0.33 -11.48
CA LEU A 164 -1.02 1.60 -10.86
C LEU A 164 -1.16 1.47 -9.35
N VAL A 165 -0.17 1.99 -8.61
CA VAL A 165 -0.08 1.92 -7.16
C VAL A 165 0.26 3.30 -6.62
N ASP A 166 -0.43 3.71 -5.56
CA ASP A 166 -0.19 4.98 -4.90
C ASP A 166 -0.57 4.91 -3.41
N ASP A 167 -0.12 5.88 -2.61
CA ASP A 167 -0.44 6.03 -1.19
C ASP A 167 -0.21 4.75 -0.37
N VAL A 168 0.91 4.05 -0.63
CA VAL A 168 1.27 2.81 0.08
C VAL A 168 1.61 3.11 1.52
N SER A 169 1.01 2.37 2.44
CA SER A 169 1.17 2.54 3.87
C SER A 169 1.34 1.21 4.60
N ALA A 170 2.24 1.21 5.58
CA ALA A 170 2.31 0.21 6.63
C ALA A 170 2.39 0.94 7.97
N LYS A 171 1.36 0.79 8.81
CA LYS A 171 1.27 1.47 10.11
C LYS A 171 1.14 0.44 11.22
N ALA A 172 2.02 0.51 12.21
CA ALA A 172 1.93 -0.33 13.39
C ALA A 172 0.58 -0.14 14.09
N ILE A 173 -0.03 -1.17 14.63
CA ILE A 173 -1.23 -1.07 15.44
C ILE A 173 -0.86 -1.63 16.82
N ASN A 174 -1.07 -0.79 17.84
CA ASN A 174 -0.73 -1.07 19.23
C ASN A 174 -1.96 -1.42 20.04
#